data_AF-A0AA47L5N5-F1
#
_entry.id   AF-A0AA47L5N5-F1
#
_cell.length_a   1.000
_cell.length_b   1.000
_cell.length_c   1.000
_cell.angle_alpha   90.00
_cell.angle_beta   90.00
_cell.angle_gamma   90.00
#
_symmetry.space_group_name_H-M   'P 1'
#
loop_
_entity.id
_entity.type
_entity.pdbx_description
1 polymer ?
#
loop_
_entity_poly.entity_id
_entity_poly.type
_entity_poly.pdbx_seq_one_letter_code
_entity_poly.pdbx_strand_id
1 'polypeptide(L)'
;MIKKLFQKPAIQWPTKFQQKLELVNDENLVAFYGSELPAPNTPISEVEFVALDFETTGLNPEKHDIITIGLVPFNLRRIFLRDARHWKVRPQKKLDEDSVIIHGITHSELIDAPDLSDILGELLPCLSGKIIVVHYRRIEREFLDQALKARIGEGIEFPVLDTLQIEENIQKRSAGGIWNRLKGKRPESLRLAQSRRRYGLPDYSPHHALTDAIATAELLQAQMAHHYNDDQPISDFWL
;
A
#
# COMPACT_ATOMS: atom_id res chain seq x y z
N MET A 1 -30.09 -6.48 -10.22
CA MET A 1 -29.87 -5.12 -10.76
C MET A 1 -29.98 -3.98 -9.74
N ILE A 2 -30.45 -4.18 -8.49
CA ILE A 2 -30.73 -3.06 -7.55
C ILE A 2 -29.53 -2.66 -6.64
N LYS A 3 -28.40 -3.40 -6.65
CA LYS A 3 -27.26 -3.13 -5.75
C LYS A 3 -26.32 -1.97 -6.17
N LYS A 4 -26.49 -1.36 -7.36
CA LYS A 4 -25.61 -0.29 -7.85
C LYS A 4 -25.98 1.13 -7.37
N LEU A 5 -27.11 1.33 -6.68
CA LEU A 5 -27.63 2.68 -6.39
C LEU A 5 -26.94 3.47 -5.26
N PHE A 6 -26.01 2.89 -4.51
CA PHE A 6 -25.37 3.59 -3.37
C PHE A 6 -23.87 3.30 -3.21
N GLN A 7 -23.14 3.10 -4.31
CA GLN A 7 -21.68 3.17 -4.25
C GLN A 7 -21.25 4.63 -4.33
N LYS A 8 -20.41 5.07 -3.37
CA LYS A 8 -19.76 6.38 -3.42
C LYS A 8 -19.02 6.48 -4.76
N PRO A 9 -19.12 7.60 -5.51
CA PRO A 9 -18.46 7.71 -6.79
C PRO A 9 -16.96 7.45 -6.64
N ALA A 10 -16.41 6.58 -7.50
CA ALA A 10 -15.00 6.27 -7.51
C ALA A 10 -14.17 7.52 -7.82
N ILE A 11 -13.05 7.68 -7.14
CA ILE A 11 -12.12 8.79 -7.36
C ILE A 11 -11.62 8.71 -8.81
N GLN A 12 -11.67 9.84 -9.53
CA GLN A 12 -11.15 9.96 -10.89
C GLN A 12 -9.65 10.23 -10.85
N TRP A 13 -8.87 9.19 -10.53
CA TRP A 13 -7.41 9.28 -10.36
C TRP A 13 -6.68 9.89 -11.56
N PRO A 14 -6.99 9.54 -12.83
CA PRO A 14 -6.33 10.18 -13.98
C PRO A 14 -6.52 11.71 -14.02
N THR A 15 -7.73 12.20 -13.79
CA THR A 15 -8.00 13.65 -13.71
C THR A 15 -7.27 14.30 -12.54
N LYS A 16 -7.22 13.61 -11.40
CA LYS A 16 -6.53 14.10 -10.22
C LYS A 16 -5.01 14.17 -10.42
N PHE A 17 -4.41 13.21 -11.12
CA PHE A 17 -3.00 13.21 -11.47
C PHE A 17 -2.66 14.40 -12.37
N GLN A 18 -3.50 14.70 -13.37
CA GLN A 18 -3.31 15.89 -14.21
C GLN A 18 -3.36 17.19 -13.40
N GLN A 19 -4.33 17.33 -12.49
CA GLN A 19 -4.40 18.49 -11.60
C GLN A 19 -3.18 18.60 -10.68
N LYS A 20 -2.64 17.48 -10.20
CA LYS A 20 -1.43 17.46 -9.37
C LYS A 20 -0.21 17.85 -10.19
N LEU A 21 -0.08 17.35 -11.41
CA LEU A 21 1.01 17.65 -12.33
C LEU A 21 1.13 19.16 -12.61
N GLU A 22 0.01 19.87 -12.72
CA GLU A 22 -0.02 21.33 -12.91
C GLU A 22 0.47 22.12 -11.67
N LEU A 23 0.49 21.51 -10.49
CA LEU A 23 0.76 22.19 -9.21
C LEU A 23 2.14 21.89 -8.62
N VAL A 24 2.77 20.79 -9.03
CA VAL A 24 4.08 20.36 -8.51
C VAL A 24 5.23 21.00 -9.27
N ASN A 25 6.34 21.25 -8.57
CA ASN A 25 7.58 21.78 -9.16
C ASN A 25 8.76 20.83 -8.96
N ASP A 26 8.70 19.92 -8.00
CA ASP A 26 9.74 18.91 -7.79
C ASP A 26 9.84 17.97 -9.00
N GLU A 27 11.05 17.75 -9.52
CA GLU A 27 11.27 16.98 -10.75
C GLU A 27 10.82 15.52 -10.63
N ASN A 28 10.95 14.92 -9.44
CA ASN A 28 10.54 13.54 -9.21
C ASN A 28 9.01 13.44 -9.16
N LEU A 29 8.34 14.42 -8.54
CA LEU A 29 6.89 14.51 -8.54
C LEU A 29 6.30 14.82 -9.92
N VAL A 30 6.95 15.68 -10.71
CA VAL A 30 6.57 15.93 -12.11
C VAL A 30 6.64 14.64 -12.92
N ALA A 31 7.72 13.86 -12.80
CA ALA A 31 7.84 12.56 -13.47
C ALA A 31 6.79 11.54 -12.97
N PHE A 32 6.52 11.54 -11.67
CA PHE A 32 5.51 10.65 -11.06
C PHE A 32 4.10 10.94 -11.57
N TYR A 33 3.63 12.19 -11.49
CA TYR A 33 2.28 12.57 -11.94
C TYR A 33 2.15 12.64 -13.46
N GLY A 34 3.25 12.80 -14.20
CA GLY A 34 3.29 12.72 -15.66
C GLY A 34 3.16 11.30 -16.21
N SER A 35 3.25 10.28 -15.35
CA SER A 35 3.08 8.89 -15.76
C SER A 35 1.60 8.52 -15.88
N GLU A 36 1.22 7.83 -16.96
CA GLU A 36 -0.16 7.45 -17.21
C GLU A 36 -0.62 6.35 -16.24
N LEU A 37 -1.78 6.57 -15.61
CA LEU A 37 -2.47 5.56 -14.80
C LEU A 37 -3.48 4.79 -15.65
N PRO A 38 -3.82 3.53 -15.29
CA PRO A 38 -4.89 2.82 -15.95
C PRO A 38 -6.21 3.59 -15.87
N ALA A 39 -7.01 3.50 -16.92
CA ALA A 39 -8.33 4.11 -16.96
C ALA A 39 -9.23 3.47 -15.88
N PRO A 40 -10.25 4.19 -15.35
CA PRO A 40 -11.11 3.66 -14.29
C PRO A 40 -11.79 2.33 -14.63
N ASN A 41 -12.09 2.11 -15.92
CA ASN A 41 -12.73 0.91 -16.44
C ASN A 41 -11.74 -0.19 -16.87
N THR A 42 -10.43 0.01 -16.72
CA THR A 42 -9.43 -1.03 -17.03
C THR A 42 -9.71 -2.27 -16.17
N PRO A 43 -9.81 -3.47 -16.78
CA PRO A 43 -9.94 -4.73 -16.04
C PRO A 43 -8.80 -4.90 -15.03
N ILE A 44 -9.10 -5.32 -13.81
CA ILE A 44 -8.10 -5.50 -12.75
C ILE A 44 -6.99 -6.49 -13.13
N SER A 45 -7.28 -7.44 -14.02
CA SER A 45 -6.31 -8.39 -14.57
C SER A 45 -5.29 -7.80 -15.55
N GLU A 46 -5.55 -6.59 -16.08
CA GLU A 46 -4.66 -5.85 -16.99
C GLU A 46 -3.85 -4.77 -16.26
N VAL A 47 -4.03 -4.64 -14.94
CA VAL A 47 -3.36 -3.62 -14.13
C VAL A 47 -2.01 -4.12 -13.62
N GLU A 48 -1.00 -3.25 -13.72
CA GLU A 48 0.29 -3.42 -13.08
C GLU A 48 0.26 -2.79 -11.68
N PHE A 49 0.73 -3.56 -10.69
CA PHE A 49 0.71 -3.19 -9.28
C PHE A 49 2.13 -3.08 -8.72
N VAL A 50 2.23 -2.38 -7.59
CA VAL A 50 3.41 -2.42 -6.73
C VAL A 50 2.94 -2.55 -5.28
N ALA A 51 3.33 -3.62 -4.61
CA ALA A 51 3.10 -3.73 -3.18
C ALA A 51 4.15 -2.90 -2.44
N LEU A 52 3.71 -2.14 -1.46
CA LEU A 52 4.53 -1.20 -0.69
C LEU A 52 4.25 -1.42 0.80
N ASP A 53 5.31 -1.45 1.59
CA ASP A 53 5.22 -1.54 3.05
C ASP A 53 6.37 -0.75 3.67
N PHE A 54 6.13 -0.16 4.84
CA PHE A 54 7.10 0.66 5.57
C PHE A 54 7.28 0.14 6.99
N GLU A 55 8.52 0.11 7.47
CA GLU A 55 8.77 0.21 8.91
C GLU A 55 8.95 1.68 9.29
N THR A 56 8.39 2.05 10.44
CA THR A 56 8.39 3.42 10.94
C THR A 56 8.83 3.46 12.40
N THR A 57 9.26 4.65 12.87
CA THR A 57 9.61 4.85 14.29
C THR A 57 8.41 4.85 15.24
N GLY A 58 7.19 4.76 14.70
CA GLY A 58 5.92 4.75 15.42
C GLY A 58 4.74 5.00 14.48
N LEU A 59 3.53 5.15 15.00
CA LEU A 59 2.29 5.09 14.20
C LEU A 59 1.72 6.45 13.75
N ASN A 60 2.31 7.57 14.19
CA ASN A 60 1.83 8.91 13.84
C ASN A 60 2.79 9.57 12.83
N PRO A 61 2.36 9.82 11.57
CA PRO A 61 3.21 10.36 10.50
C PRO A 61 3.69 11.80 10.75
N GLU A 62 2.99 12.58 11.58
CA GLU A 62 3.46 13.92 11.96
C GLU A 62 4.63 13.85 12.96
N LYS A 63 4.68 12.77 13.77
CA LYS A 63 5.63 12.62 14.89
C LYS A 63 6.71 11.57 14.67
N HIS A 64 6.56 10.72 13.68
CA HIS A 64 7.45 9.58 13.40
C HIS A 64 7.90 9.62 11.95
N ASP A 65 8.95 8.86 11.66
CA ASP A 65 9.57 8.83 10.34
C ASP A 65 9.60 7.40 9.78
N ILE A 66 9.71 7.31 8.46
CA ILE A 66 9.99 6.07 7.74
C ILE A 66 11.46 5.69 7.99
N ILE A 67 11.70 4.42 8.31
CA ILE A 67 13.06 3.89 8.50
C ILE A 67 13.41 2.78 7.52
N THR A 68 12.42 2.08 6.97
CA THR A 68 12.62 1.21 5.81
C THR A 68 11.46 1.28 4.84
N ILE A 69 11.79 1.02 3.58
CA ILE A 69 10.84 0.95 2.49
C ILE A 69 11.05 -0.39 1.79
N GLY A 70 10.02 -1.22 1.75
CA GLY A 70 10.00 -2.44 0.97
C GLY A 70 8.98 -2.32 -0.15
N LEU A 71 9.38 -2.67 -1.37
CA LEU A 71 8.42 -2.76 -2.47
C LEU A 71 8.70 -3.93 -3.40
N VAL A 72 7.64 -4.41 -4.04
CA VAL A 72 7.73 -5.42 -5.10
C VAL A 72 6.68 -5.17 -6.18
N PRO A 73 7.08 -5.03 -7.46
CA PRO A 73 6.13 -4.96 -8.55
C PRO A 73 5.52 -6.34 -8.83
N PHE A 74 4.25 -6.35 -9.23
CA PHE A 74 3.52 -7.57 -9.55
C PHE A 74 2.30 -7.29 -10.43
N ASN A 75 1.75 -8.34 -11.02
CA ASN A 75 0.39 -8.34 -11.56
C ASN A 75 -0.39 -9.55 -10.99
N LEU A 76 -1.65 -9.75 -11.38
CA LEU A 76 -2.46 -10.84 -10.81
C LEU A 76 -1.93 -12.25 -11.12
N ARG A 77 -0.95 -12.39 -12.03
CA ARG A 77 -0.38 -13.68 -12.41
C ARG A 77 0.98 -13.95 -11.78
N ARG A 78 1.76 -12.90 -11.48
CA ARG A 78 3.15 -13.06 -11.05
C ARG A 78 3.64 -11.90 -10.18
N ILE A 79 4.44 -12.24 -9.17
CA ILE A 79 5.25 -11.32 -8.39
C ILE A 79 6.67 -11.26 -8.99
N PHE A 80 7.16 -10.06 -9.29
CA PHE A 80 8.44 -9.85 -9.96
C PHE A 80 9.57 -9.59 -8.96
N LEU A 81 9.99 -10.64 -8.24
CA LEU A 81 11.01 -10.54 -7.17
C LEU A 81 12.35 -9.95 -7.62
N ARG A 82 12.72 -10.07 -8.90
CA ARG A 82 13.95 -9.47 -9.45
C ARG A 82 13.93 -7.94 -9.35
N ASP A 83 12.74 -7.36 -9.44
CA ASP A 83 12.52 -5.92 -9.46
C ASP A 83 12.07 -5.40 -8.09
N ALA A 84 12.06 -6.28 -7.07
CA ALA A 84 11.88 -5.88 -5.69
C ALA A 84 13.01 -4.93 -5.25
N ARG A 85 12.66 -3.99 -4.37
CA ARG A 85 13.59 -3.03 -3.81
C ARG A 85 13.36 -2.90 -2.32
N HIS A 86 14.45 -2.60 -1.62
CA HIS A 86 14.44 -2.38 -0.19
C HIS A 86 15.46 -1.29 0.14
N TRP A 87 15.02 -0.26 0.84
CA TRP A 87 15.87 0.82 1.31
C TRP A 87 15.78 0.94 2.83
N LYS A 88 16.92 1.18 3.47
CA LYS A 88 16.95 1.80 4.80
C LYS A 88 16.96 3.32 4.60
N VAL A 89 16.28 4.03 5.48
CA VAL A 89 16.13 5.49 5.43
C VAL A 89 16.52 6.06 6.78
N ARG A 90 17.38 7.07 6.79
CA ARG A 90 17.76 7.74 8.03
C ARG A 90 16.58 8.58 8.54
N PRO A 91 16.10 8.33 9.77
CA PRO A 91 15.06 9.17 10.36
C PRO A 91 15.64 10.54 10.74
N GLN A 92 14.81 11.58 10.65
CA GLN A 92 15.15 12.92 11.14
C GLN A 92 14.88 13.06 12.64
N LYS A 93 13.92 12.28 13.15
CA LYS A 93 13.52 12.21 14.55
C LYS A 93 14.23 11.04 15.25
N LYS A 94 14.37 11.14 16.58
CA LYS A 94 14.94 10.04 17.37
C LYS A 94 14.07 8.79 17.28
N LEU A 95 14.71 7.63 17.25
CA LEU A 95 14.03 6.34 17.35
C LEU A 95 13.39 6.21 18.74
N ASP A 96 12.18 5.67 18.77
CA ASP A 96 11.57 5.18 20.01
C ASP A 96 12.11 3.78 20.31
N GLU A 97 12.52 3.51 21.56
CA GLU A 97 13.03 2.19 21.95
C GLU A 97 11.99 1.09 21.72
N ASP A 98 10.71 1.42 21.85
CA ASP A 98 9.60 0.49 21.59
C ASP A 98 9.52 0.05 20.11
N SER A 99 9.92 0.93 19.17
CA SER A 99 9.94 0.59 17.73
C SER A 99 11.02 -0.44 17.41
N VAL A 100 12.21 -0.30 18.01
CA VAL A 100 13.33 -1.21 17.81
C VAL A 100 12.99 -2.65 18.24
N ILE A 101 12.19 -2.81 19.30
CA ILE A 101 11.73 -4.13 19.77
C ILE A 101 10.84 -4.82 18.73
N ILE A 102 10.11 -4.05 17.91
CA ILE A 102 9.14 -4.57 16.95
C ILE A 102 9.83 -5.01 15.65
N HIS A 103 10.57 -4.11 15.01
CA HIS A 103 11.17 -4.35 13.69
C HIS A 103 12.66 -4.78 13.76
N GLY A 104 13.30 -4.70 14.93
CA GLY A 104 14.67 -5.16 15.14
C GLY A 104 15.76 -4.31 14.47
N ILE A 105 15.42 -3.10 14.00
CA ILE A 105 16.36 -2.21 13.29
C ILE A 105 16.94 -1.23 14.29
N THR A 106 18.26 -1.28 14.43
CA THR A 106 18.96 -0.48 15.43
C THR A 106 19.34 0.91 14.91
N HIS A 107 19.58 1.86 15.83
CA HIS A 107 20.06 3.20 15.46
C HIS A 107 21.36 3.16 14.64
N SER A 108 22.27 2.26 15.00
CA SER A 108 23.55 2.08 14.32
C SER A 108 23.39 1.63 12.87
N GLU A 109 22.31 0.92 12.52
CA GLU A 109 22.04 0.53 11.14
C GLU A 109 21.46 1.65 10.28
N LEU A 110 20.90 2.68 10.90
CA LEU A 110 20.24 3.80 10.22
C LEU A 110 21.12 5.04 10.12
N ILE A 111 22.24 5.10 10.85
CA ILE A 111 23.11 6.29 10.89
C ILE A 111 23.76 6.58 9.52
N ASP A 112 24.12 5.51 8.80
CA ASP A 112 24.74 5.55 7.48
C ASP A 112 23.71 5.40 6.33
N ALA A 113 22.42 5.30 6.66
CA ALA A 113 21.37 5.24 5.66
C ALA A 113 21.21 6.60 4.96
N PRO A 114 20.81 6.63 3.67
CA PRO A 114 20.49 7.87 2.98
C PRO A 114 19.27 8.55 3.60
N ASP A 115 19.13 9.87 3.41
CA ASP A 115 17.84 10.51 3.66
C ASP A 115 16.83 10.09 2.59
N LEU A 116 15.52 10.15 2.89
CA LEU A 116 14.49 9.86 1.92
C LEU A 116 14.61 10.72 0.67
N SER A 117 15.02 11.99 0.79
CA SER A 117 15.22 12.89 -0.35
C SER A 117 16.23 12.33 -1.35
N ASP A 118 17.25 11.64 -0.86
CA ASP A 118 18.35 11.13 -1.68
C ASP A 118 17.93 9.93 -2.54
N ILE A 119 16.84 9.24 -2.16
CA ILE A 119 16.35 8.06 -2.87
C ILE A 119 15.07 8.31 -3.68
N LEU A 120 14.51 9.54 -3.70
CA LEU A 120 13.27 9.83 -4.42
C LEU A 120 13.38 9.54 -5.92
N GLY A 121 14.53 9.84 -6.52
CA GLY A 121 14.81 9.57 -7.93
C GLY A 121 14.86 8.07 -8.29
N GLU A 122 15.03 7.19 -7.30
CA GLU A 122 14.92 5.73 -7.49
C GLU A 122 13.54 5.19 -7.08
N LEU A 123 12.98 5.74 -6.00
CA LEU A 123 11.72 5.29 -5.40
C LEU A 123 10.52 5.62 -6.27
N LEU A 124 10.34 6.88 -6.68
CA LEU A 124 9.14 7.29 -7.41
C LEU A 124 8.99 6.59 -8.76
N PRO A 125 10.05 6.36 -9.56
CA PRO A 125 9.94 5.56 -10.78
C PRO A 125 9.43 4.13 -10.57
N CYS A 126 9.71 3.53 -9.41
CA CYS A 126 9.16 2.21 -9.08
C CYS A 126 7.63 2.25 -8.93
N LEU A 127 7.10 3.37 -8.42
CA LEU A 127 5.68 3.60 -8.17
C LEU A 127 4.92 4.14 -9.38
N SER A 128 5.59 4.89 -10.24
CA SER A 128 5.02 5.54 -11.42
C SER A 128 4.24 4.57 -12.32
N GLY A 129 3.05 5.01 -12.74
CA GLY A 129 2.16 4.30 -13.66
C GLY A 129 1.53 3.01 -13.10
N LYS A 130 1.78 2.66 -11.84
CA LYS A 130 1.26 1.44 -11.19
C LYS A 130 0.25 1.79 -10.12
N ILE A 131 -0.60 0.83 -9.78
CA ILE A 131 -1.48 0.95 -8.62
C ILE A 131 -0.77 0.42 -7.39
N ILE A 132 -0.65 1.27 -6.37
CA ILE A 132 0.04 0.91 -5.13
C ILE A 132 -0.86 0.01 -4.30
N VAL A 133 -0.30 -1.05 -3.73
CA VAL A 133 -1.02 -2.03 -2.93
C VAL A 133 -0.38 -2.09 -1.55
N VAL A 134 -1.20 -1.97 -0.52
CA VAL A 134 -0.76 -1.92 0.86
C VAL A 134 -1.67 -2.78 1.72
N HIS A 135 -1.20 -3.14 2.92
CA HIS A 135 -2.07 -3.78 3.88
C HIS A 135 -2.90 -2.78 4.68
N TYR A 136 -2.40 -1.58 4.97
CA TYR A 136 -3.17 -0.59 5.73
C TYR A 136 -2.83 0.84 5.32
N ARG A 137 -3.60 1.38 4.35
CA ARG A 137 -3.29 2.62 3.63
C ARG A 137 -3.00 3.87 4.47
N ARG A 138 -3.48 3.92 5.71
CA ARG A 138 -3.24 5.06 6.61
C ARG A 138 -1.78 5.17 7.04
N ILE A 139 -1.01 4.10 6.93
CA ILE A 139 0.44 4.17 7.15
C ILE A 139 1.09 4.69 5.88
N GLU A 140 1.14 3.91 4.80
CA GLU A 140 2.02 4.21 3.67
C GLU A 140 1.65 5.53 2.97
N ARG A 141 0.35 5.82 2.81
CA ARG A 141 -0.10 7.06 2.17
C ARG A 141 0.24 8.29 3.02
N GLU A 142 -0.06 8.24 4.32
CA GLU A 142 0.12 9.41 5.20
C GLU A 142 1.61 9.63 5.53
N PHE A 143 2.37 8.56 5.76
CA PHE A 143 3.81 8.66 6.02
C PHE A 143 4.57 9.18 4.80
N LEU A 144 4.30 8.69 3.59
CA LEU A 144 5.00 9.17 2.41
C LEU A 144 4.66 10.64 2.12
N ASP A 145 3.38 11.03 2.19
CA ASP A 145 2.95 12.41 1.99
C ASP A 145 3.59 13.38 3.00
N GLN A 146 3.59 13.02 4.29
CA GLN A 146 4.21 13.86 5.33
C GLN A 146 5.74 13.91 5.19
N ALA A 147 6.37 12.79 4.85
CA ALA A 147 7.82 12.73 4.69
C ALA A 147 8.30 13.57 3.50
N LEU A 148 7.56 13.59 2.38
CA LEU A 148 7.85 14.45 1.23
C LEU A 148 7.60 15.92 1.56
N LYS A 149 6.47 16.27 2.21
CA LYS A 149 6.21 17.66 2.63
C LYS A 149 7.33 18.23 3.51
N ALA A 150 7.84 17.42 4.44
CA ALA A 150 8.90 17.83 5.34
C ALA A 150 10.26 18.02 4.64
N ARG A 151 10.52 17.31 3.54
CA ARG A 151 11.84 17.26 2.87
C ARG A 151 11.93 18.13 1.64
N ILE A 152 10.88 18.14 0.83
CA ILE A 152 10.84 18.84 -0.46
C ILE A 152 9.73 19.91 -0.54
N GLY A 153 8.96 20.10 0.54
CA GLY A 153 7.91 21.13 0.61
C GLY A 153 6.62 20.78 -0.16
N GLU A 154 6.59 19.66 -0.87
CA GLU A 154 5.46 19.20 -1.68
C GLU A 154 4.98 17.82 -1.19
N GLY A 155 3.68 17.54 -1.33
CA GLY A 155 3.06 16.28 -0.91
C GLY A 155 2.78 15.34 -2.06
N ILE A 156 2.56 14.06 -1.75
CA ILE A 156 2.24 13.03 -2.75
C ILE A 156 0.87 12.41 -2.49
N GLU A 157 0.16 12.10 -3.56
CA GLU A 157 -1.10 11.39 -3.50
C GLU A 157 -1.22 10.41 -4.67
N PHE A 158 -1.73 9.21 -4.41
CA PHE A 158 -1.71 8.12 -5.39
C PHE A 158 -2.86 7.13 -5.17
N PRO A 159 -3.37 6.46 -6.23
CA PRO A 159 -4.36 5.40 -6.09
C PRO A 159 -3.80 4.25 -5.27
N VAL A 160 -4.61 3.73 -4.34
CA VAL A 160 -4.20 2.58 -3.50
C VAL A 160 -5.26 1.49 -3.47
N LEU A 161 -4.82 0.23 -3.49
CA LEU A 161 -5.61 -0.92 -3.06
C LEU A 161 -5.19 -1.31 -1.65
N ASP A 162 -6.17 -1.41 -0.76
CA ASP A 162 -5.97 -1.74 0.65
C ASP A 162 -6.48 -3.16 0.93
N THR A 163 -5.55 -4.11 1.10
CA THR A 163 -5.90 -5.54 1.28
C THR A 163 -6.63 -5.80 2.60
N LEU A 164 -6.42 -5.00 3.65
CA LEU A 164 -7.22 -5.06 4.88
C LEU A 164 -8.66 -4.61 4.61
N GLN A 165 -8.86 -3.55 3.83
CA GLN A 165 -10.21 -3.09 3.46
C GLN A 165 -10.94 -4.11 2.58
N ILE A 166 -10.23 -4.74 1.63
CA ILE A 166 -10.76 -5.83 0.80
C ILE A 166 -11.19 -6.99 1.69
N GLU A 167 -10.32 -7.42 2.59
CA GLU A 167 -10.59 -8.51 3.54
C GLU A 167 -11.80 -8.20 4.44
N GLU A 168 -11.88 -6.97 4.97
CA GLU A 168 -13.00 -6.52 5.78
C GLU A 168 -14.32 -6.59 4.99
N ASN A 169 -14.30 -6.20 3.71
CA ASN A 169 -15.46 -6.27 2.84
C ASN A 169 -15.89 -7.72 2.55
N ILE A 170 -14.93 -8.63 2.32
CA ILE A 170 -15.18 -10.06 2.15
C ILE A 170 -15.85 -10.65 3.41
N GLN A 171 -15.30 -10.35 4.60
CA GLN A 171 -15.85 -10.82 5.86
C GLN A 171 -17.25 -10.23 6.14
N LYS A 172 -17.47 -8.95 5.86
CA LYS A 172 -18.80 -8.32 5.98
C LYS A 172 -19.83 -8.98 5.07
N ARG A 173 -19.45 -9.40 3.86
CA ARG A 173 -20.34 -10.13 2.94
C ARG A 173 -20.65 -11.55 3.43
N SER A 174 -19.65 -12.26 3.97
CA SER A 174 -19.77 -13.68 4.35
C SER A 174 -20.33 -13.91 5.76
N ALA A 175 -19.99 -13.03 6.70
CA ALA A 175 -20.36 -13.13 8.12
C ALA A 175 -21.27 -11.99 8.60
N GLY A 176 -21.64 -11.05 7.73
CA GLY A 176 -22.59 -9.97 8.05
C GLY A 176 -24.02 -10.48 8.23
N GLY A 177 -24.85 -9.62 8.83
CA GLY A 177 -26.28 -9.88 9.02
C GLY A 177 -26.66 -10.37 10.42
N ILE A 178 -27.89 -10.05 10.83
CA ILE A 178 -28.45 -10.32 12.16
C ILE A 178 -28.39 -11.81 12.49
N TRP A 179 -28.71 -12.68 11.52
CA TRP A 179 -28.70 -14.14 11.70
C TRP A 179 -27.32 -14.73 11.98
N ASN A 180 -26.26 -14.22 11.35
CA ASN A 180 -24.89 -14.68 11.60
C ASN A 180 -24.39 -14.23 12.97
N ARG A 181 -24.76 -13.02 13.40
CA ARG A 181 -24.47 -12.50 14.75
C ARG A 181 -25.19 -13.31 15.84
N LEU A 182 -26.46 -13.67 15.62
CA LEU A 182 -27.23 -14.52 16.53
C LEU A 182 -26.64 -15.94 16.64
N LYS A 183 -26.00 -16.44 15.57
CA LYS A 183 -25.23 -17.70 15.58
C LYS A 183 -23.82 -17.57 16.19
N GLY A 184 -23.47 -16.41 16.75
CA GLY A 184 -22.19 -16.18 17.42
C GLY A 184 -20.99 -16.03 16.49
N LYS A 185 -21.17 -15.92 15.17
CA LYS A 185 -20.05 -15.68 14.25
C LYS A 185 -19.44 -14.30 14.51
N ARG A 186 -18.14 -14.26 14.77
CA ARG A 186 -17.36 -13.03 14.95
C ARG A 186 -16.44 -12.83 13.74
N PRO A 187 -16.21 -11.57 13.32
CA PRO A 187 -15.18 -11.28 12.32
C PRO A 187 -13.83 -11.72 12.84
N GLU A 188 -13.02 -12.28 11.94
CA GLU A 188 -11.67 -12.73 12.24
C GLU A 188 -10.68 -11.57 12.22
N SER A 189 -9.49 -11.79 12.76
CA SER A 189 -8.42 -10.78 12.71
C SER A 189 -8.07 -10.44 11.26
N LEU A 190 -8.01 -9.14 10.97
CA LEU A 190 -7.65 -8.61 9.66
C LEU A 190 -6.14 -8.42 9.46
N ARG A 191 -5.32 -8.69 10.49
CA ARG A 191 -3.86 -8.58 10.41
C ARG A 191 -3.32 -9.42 9.25
N LEU A 192 -2.28 -8.93 8.57
CA LEU A 192 -1.71 -9.52 7.36
C LEU A 192 -1.51 -11.03 7.47
N ALA A 193 -0.80 -11.49 8.49
CA ALA A 193 -0.54 -12.92 8.73
C ALA A 193 -1.84 -13.75 8.88
N GLN A 194 -2.84 -13.23 9.60
CA GLN A 194 -4.11 -13.94 9.77
C GLN A 194 -4.94 -13.96 8.49
N SER A 195 -4.90 -12.88 7.73
CA SER A 195 -5.53 -12.79 6.41
C SER A 195 -4.93 -13.78 5.43
N ARG A 196 -3.60 -13.87 5.37
CA ARG A 196 -2.88 -14.85 4.55
C ARG A 196 -3.22 -16.30 4.88
N ARG A 197 -3.27 -16.65 6.16
CA ARG A 197 -3.58 -18.02 6.61
C ARG A 197 -4.94 -18.52 6.12
N ARG A 198 -5.93 -17.64 5.96
CA ARG A 198 -7.26 -18.02 5.43
C ARG A 198 -7.21 -18.52 3.98
N TYR A 199 -6.21 -18.12 3.21
CA TYR A 199 -5.98 -18.56 1.84
C TYR A 199 -4.92 -19.67 1.74
N GLY A 200 -4.43 -20.21 2.87
CA GLY A 200 -3.40 -21.25 2.88
C GLY A 200 -2.01 -20.77 2.44
N LEU A 201 -1.75 -19.46 2.48
CA LEU A 201 -0.44 -18.89 2.15
C LEU A 201 0.59 -19.15 3.27
N PRO A 202 1.89 -19.23 2.94
CA PRO A 202 2.94 -19.50 3.93
C PRO A 202 3.07 -18.39 4.97
N ASP A 203 3.47 -18.77 6.18
CA ASP A 203 3.81 -17.82 7.24
C ASP A 203 5.18 -17.21 6.98
N TYR A 204 5.28 -15.89 7.15
CA TYR A 204 6.54 -15.14 7.14
C TYR A 204 6.77 -14.50 8.50
N SER A 205 8.04 -14.24 8.83
CA SER A 205 8.37 -13.40 9.97
C SER A 205 7.88 -11.97 9.69
N PRO A 206 7.05 -11.40 10.58
CA PRO A 206 6.56 -10.03 10.41
C PRO A 206 7.66 -9.00 10.68
N HIS A 207 7.37 -7.74 10.35
CA HIS A 207 8.18 -6.56 10.68
C HIS A 207 9.47 -6.47 9.89
N HIS A 208 9.38 -6.83 8.61
CA HIS A 208 10.43 -6.59 7.63
C HIS A 208 9.77 -6.11 6.34
N ALA A 209 9.84 -4.80 6.08
CA ALA A 209 9.11 -4.13 5.01
C ALA A 209 9.09 -4.87 3.66
N LEU A 210 10.22 -5.39 3.17
CA LEU A 210 10.20 -6.13 1.88
C LEU A 210 9.39 -7.44 1.95
N THR A 211 9.52 -8.17 3.05
CA THR A 211 8.79 -9.43 3.25
C THR A 211 7.29 -9.15 3.39
N ASP A 212 6.93 -8.08 4.10
CA ASP A 212 5.54 -7.66 4.28
C ASP A 212 4.93 -7.09 2.97
N ALA A 213 5.73 -6.43 2.12
CA ALA A 213 5.32 -6.04 0.77
C ALA A 213 5.05 -7.27 -0.13
N ILE A 214 5.97 -8.25 -0.15
CA ILE A 214 5.74 -9.54 -0.84
C ILE A 214 4.48 -10.20 -0.29
N ALA A 215 4.32 -10.18 1.03
CA ALA A 215 3.21 -10.81 1.68
C ALA A 215 1.85 -10.18 1.31
N THR A 216 1.85 -8.87 1.13
CA THR A 216 0.72 -8.07 0.68
C THR A 216 0.37 -8.37 -0.78
N ALA A 217 1.38 -8.49 -1.66
CA ALA A 217 1.15 -8.87 -3.06
C ALA A 217 0.50 -10.26 -3.19
N GLU A 218 1.02 -11.25 -2.46
CA GLU A 218 0.45 -12.61 -2.41
C GLU A 218 -0.99 -12.60 -1.88
N LEU A 219 -1.25 -11.81 -0.83
CA LEU A 219 -2.60 -11.67 -0.29
C LEU A 219 -3.57 -11.07 -1.32
N LEU A 220 -3.17 -10.02 -2.05
CA LEU A 220 -4.04 -9.45 -3.07
C LEU A 220 -4.35 -10.46 -4.18
N GLN A 221 -3.33 -11.18 -4.69
CA GLN A 221 -3.54 -12.22 -5.70
C GLN A 221 -4.53 -13.27 -5.21
N ALA A 222 -4.39 -13.74 -3.97
CA ALA A 222 -5.31 -14.71 -3.37
C ALA A 222 -6.73 -14.16 -3.21
N GLN A 223 -6.87 -12.93 -2.71
CA GLN A 223 -8.17 -12.26 -2.56
C GLN A 223 -8.89 -12.14 -3.91
N MET A 224 -8.18 -11.70 -4.96
CA MET A 224 -8.76 -11.56 -6.29
C MET A 224 -9.18 -12.92 -6.84
N ALA A 225 -8.31 -13.92 -6.80
CA ALA A 225 -8.58 -15.26 -7.32
C ALA A 225 -9.76 -15.98 -6.64
N HIS A 226 -10.02 -15.72 -5.35
CA HIS A 226 -11.09 -16.39 -4.61
C HIS A 226 -12.43 -15.65 -4.62
N HIS A 227 -12.43 -14.33 -4.77
CA HIS A 227 -13.60 -13.50 -4.43
C HIS A 227 -14.07 -12.54 -5.52
N TYR A 228 -13.28 -12.34 -6.57
CA TYR A 228 -13.55 -11.32 -7.59
C TYR A 228 -13.32 -11.89 -9.00
N ASN A 229 -13.85 -11.21 -10.01
CA ASN A 229 -13.59 -11.57 -11.40
C ASN A 229 -12.51 -10.66 -11.99
N ASP A 230 -11.71 -11.24 -12.87
CA ASP A 230 -10.59 -10.57 -13.58
C ASP A 230 -11.02 -9.39 -14.46
N ASP A 231 -12.30 -9.35 -14.88
CA ASP A 231 -12.88 -8.32 -15.74
C ASP A 231 -13.44 -7.11 -14.98
N GLN A 232 -13.46 -7.17 -13.64
CA GLN A 232 -13.95 -6.05 -12.84
C GLN A 232 -13.06 -4.82 -13.02
N PRO A 233 -13.67 -3.63 -13.14
CA PRO A 233 -12.91 -2.40 -13.34
C PRO A 233 -12.10 -2.05 -12.09
N ILE A 234 -10.87 -1.56 -12.27
CA ILE A 234 -10.00 -1.13 -11.17
C ILE A 234 -10.66 -0.08 -10.26
N SER A 235 -11.60 0.70 -10.82
CA SER A 235 -12.35 1.70 -10.06
C SER A 235 -13.23 1.16 -8.93
N ASP A 236 -13.53 -0.15 -8.96
CA ASP A 236 -14.28 -0.81 -7.89
C ASP A 236 -13.43 -1.01 -6.61
N PHE A 237 -12.10 -0.90 -6.72
CA PHE A 237 -11.15 -1.29 -5.67
C PHE A 237 -10.29 -0.14 -5.17
N TRP A 238 -9.88 0.77 -6.05
CA TRP A 238 -8.95 1.84 -5.67
C TRP A 238 -9.59 2.87 -4.72
N LEU A 239 -8.77 3.38 -3.81
CA LEU A 239 -9.09 4.41 -2.82
C LEU A 239 -8.17 5.61 -2.97
#